data_AF-A0A5C6Y8L9-F1
#
_entry.id   AF-A0A5C6Y8L9-F1
#
_cell.length_a   1.000
_cell.length_b   1.000
_cell.length_c   1.000
_cell.angle_alpha   90.00
_cell.angle_beta   90.00
_cell.angle_gamma   90.00
#
_symmetry.space_group_name_H-M   'P 1'
#
loop_
_entity.id
_entity.type
_entity.pdbx_description
1 polymer ?
#
loop_
_entity_poly.entity_id
_entity_poly.type
_entity_poly.pdbx_seq_one_letter_code
_entity_poly.pdbx_strand_id
1 'polypeptide(L)'
;MKIAKYLKATFLLAVLAFLGCQENDYTFGEIIAPSNIQITAEIVGADDANPNGDGSGVVNFKATADNTISYKYVFDGVETVALSGETSISFSSLGLNSYTITVVAAGTAGVSSTKSIQVDVLSTYAPPEALISKLYGYDPATPNAVTSRTWKIQSVKAGHFGLGPIGGSTPTEWYSAGIEEKAGVGMYDDRFVFSSDGTFTYVTNGDIFGRSPHIVNDLGPNTAGSANGADIENYAFADYTESYTLTAPGGVEIISLSGNAFIGYYSGGNHQYEIFERETPNEMIVRTTDGTPEFDWWFIIVSE
;
A
#
# COMPACT_ATOMS: atom_id res chain seq x y z
N MET A 1 1.98 69.99 -32.11
CA MET A 1 0.89 69.19 -31.50
C MET A 1 1.08 67.66 -31.56
N LYS A 2 1.90 67.11 -32.49
CA LYS A 2 2.09 65.64 -32.61
C LYS A 2 3.02 65.03 -31.54
N ILE A 3 4.10 65.71 -31.16
CA ILE A 3 5.07 65.22 -30.14
C ILE A 3 4.44 65.04 -28.75
N ALA A 4 3.58 65.96 -28.33
CA ALA A 4 2.85 65.86 -27.06
C ALA A 4 1.84 64.69 -27.00
N LYS A 5 1.40 64.19 -28.17
CA LYS A 5 0.49 63.04 -28.27
C LYS A 5 1.25 61.71 -28.10
N TYR A 6 2.46 61.61 -28.66
CA TYR A 6 3.32 60.44 -28.47
C TYR A 6 3.86 60.35 -27.05
N LEU A 7 4.23 61.47 -26.42
CA LEU A 7 4.68 61.47 -25.01
C LEU A 7 3.61 60.95 -24.03
N LYS A 8 2.33 61.32 -24.26
CA LYS A 8 1.20 60.84 -23.45
C LYS A 8 0.90 59.36 -23.69
N ALA A 9 1.07 58.87 -24.92
CA ALA A 9 0.88 57.46 -25.25
C ALA A 9 2.00 56.57 -24.65
N THR A 10 3.25 57.02 -24.69
CA THR A 10 4.39 56.31 -24.09
C THR A 10 4.29 56.28 -22.56
N PHE A 11 3.82 57.38 -21.93
CA PHE A 11 3.60 57.43 -20.48
C PHE A 11 2.45 56.50 -20.04
N LEU A 12 1.36 56.43 -20.81
CA LEU A 12 0.23 55.54 -20.52
C LEU A 12 0.62 54.05 -20.67
N LEU A 13 1.47 53.72 -21.66
CA LEU A 13 1.97 52.35 -21.88
C LEU A 13 2.97 51.93 -20.79
N ALA A 14 3.77 52.86 -20.26
CA ALA A 14 4.67 52.60 -19.13
C ALA A 14 3.90 52.32 -17.83
N VAL A 15 2.79 53.04 -17.57
CA VAL A 15 1.95 52.82 -16.37
C VAL A 15 1.23 51.46 -16.40
N LEU A 16 0.80 50.99 -17.57
CA LEU A 16 0.18 49.67 -17.74
C LEU A 16 1.16 48.50 -17.52
N ALA A 17 2.46 48.71 -17.76
CA ALA A 17 3.50 47.69 -17.51
C ALA A 17 3.76 47.43 -16.01
N PHE A 18 3.46 48.40 -15.13
CA PHE A 18 3.62 48.22 -13.68
C PHE A 18 2.39 47.61 -12.98
N LEU A 19 1.24 47.50 -13.66
CA LEU A 19 0.04 46.84 -13.13
C LEU A 19 0.01 45.32 -13.38
N GLY A 20 0.92 44.81 -14.21
CA GLY A 20 1.00 43.38 -14.58
C GLY A 20 1.79 42.49 -13.62
N CYS A 21 2.58 43.09 -12.71
CA CYS A 21 3.23 42.37 -11.60
C CYS A 21 2.47 42.64 -10.30
N GLN A 22 1.26 42.12 -10.17
CA GLN A 22 0.79 41.75 -8.83
C GLN A 22 1.31 40.33 -8.59
N GLU A 23 2.45 40.21 -7.90
CA GLU A 23 2.81 38.95 -7.27
C GLU A 23 1.75 38.70 -6.19
N ASN A 24 0.95 37.64 -6.39
CA ASN A 24 0.07 37.19 -5.32
C ASN A 24 0.97 36.63 -4.21
N ASP A 25 1.11 37.37 -3.11
CA ASP A 25 1.74 36.87 -1.90
C ASP A 25 0.88 35.76 -1.29
N TYR A 26 1.19 34.51 -1.63
CA TYR A 26 0.62 33.35 -0.95
C TYR A 26 1.37 33.15 0.36
N THR A 27 0.67 33.38 1.48
CA THR A 27 1.22 33.10 2.81
C THR A 27 0.71 31.76 3.30
N PHE A 28 1.60 30.93 3.84
CA PHE A 28 1.28 29.57 4.31
C PHE A 28 0.57 29.52 5.67
N GLY A 29 0.10 30.66 6.19
CA GLY A 29 -0.33 30.78 7.58
C GLY A 29 0.83 30.55 8.55
N GLU A 30 0.52 30.21 9.80
CA GLU A 30 1.53 29.87 10.81
C GLU A 30 2.11 28.47 10.51
N ILE A 31 3.43 28.40 10.36
CA ILE A 31 4.15 27.15 10.14
C ILE A 31 4.55 26.60 11.51
N ILE A 32 3.79 25.60 11.98
CA ILE A 32 3.98 25.00 13.30
C ILE A 32 4.43 23.55 13.10
N ALA A 33 5.62 23.22 13.61
CA ALA A 33 6.11 21.84 13.58
C ALA A 33 5.25 20.94 14.49
N PRO A 34 4.97 19.70 14.07
CA PRO A 34 4.35 18.70 14.92
C PRO A 34 5.07 18.52 16.26
N SER A 35 4.32 18.29 17.34
CA SER A 35 4.91 18.10 18.68
C SER A 35 4.14 17.06 19.49
N ASN A 36 4.66 16.71 20.68
CA ASN A 36 4.04 15.72 21.57
C ASN A 36 3.74 14.37 20.88
N ILE A 37 4.66 13.92 20.01
CA ILE A 37 4.52 12.64 19.32
C ILE A 37 4.47 11.51 20.36
N GLN A 38 3.40 10.73 20.35
CA GLN A 38 3.24 9.50 21.10
C GLN A 38 3.08 8.35 20.14
N ILE A 39 3.70 7.22 20.47
CA ILE A 39 3.64 6.00 19.67
C ILE A 39 3.27 4.89 20.65
N THR A 40 2.18 4.19 20.38
CA THR A 40 1.80 2.97 21.07
C THR A 40 1.94 1.80 20.12
N ALA A 41 2.44 0.69 20.64
CA ALA A 41 2.58 -0.57 19.94
C ALA A 41 1.80 -1.64 20.72
N GLU A 42 0.88 -2.31 20.05
CA GLU A 42 0.12 -3.43 20.57
C GLU A 42 0.54 -4.68 19.81
N ILE A 43 1.34 -5.54 20.46
CA ILE A 43 1.78 -6.80 19.89
C ILE A 43 0.63 -7.80 19.99
N VAL A 44 0.24 -8.41 18.88
CA VAL A 44 -0.88 -9.36 18.83
C VAL A 44 -0.61 -10.54 19.76
N GLY A 45 -1.58 -10.82 20.63
CA GLY A 45 -1.51 -11.91 21.61
C GLY A 45 -0.60 -11.64 22.81
N ALA A 46 -0.14 -10.40 23.01
CA ALA A 46 0.69 -10.08 24.17
C ALA A 46 -0.14 -9.97 25.47
N ASP A 47 0.37 -10.60 26.53
CA ASP A 47 -0.17 -10.53 27.88
C ASP A 47 0.95 -10.68 28.93
N ASP A 48 0.60 -10.74 30.22
CA ASP A 48 1.58 -10.86 31.31
C ASP A 48 2.44 -12.14 31.22
N ALA A 49 1.94 -13.20 30.60
CA ALA A 49 2.66 -14.46 30.41
C ALA A 49 3.46 -14.50 29.09
N ASN A 50 2.99 -13.77 28.07
CA ASN A 50 3.54 -13.72 26.73
C ASN A 50 3.82 -12.26 26.33
N PRO A 51 4.77 -11.55 26.97
CA PRO A 51 4.95 -10.12 26.75
C PRO A 51 5.36 -9.74 25.31
N ASN A 52 5.83 -10.71 24.52
CA ASN A 52 6.29 -10.51 23.15
C ASN A 52 5.31 -11.05 22.09
N GLY A 53 4.05 -11.31 22.49
CA GLY A 53 2.99 -11.78 21.60
C GLY A 53 2.83 -13.30 21.55
N ASP A 54 1.84 -13.73 20.77
CA ASP A 54 1.49 -15.14 20.53
C ASP A 54 2.38 -15.86 19.51
N GLY A 55 3.39 -15.18 18.98
CA GLY A 55 4.27 -15.70 17.94
C GLY A 55 3.77 -15.45 16.51
N SER A 56 2.67 -14.72 16.31
CA SER A 56 2.19 -14.25 15.00
C SER A 56 3.13 -13.27 14.32
N GLY A 57 3.91 -12.52 15.10
CA GLY A 57 4.79 -11.47 14.60
C GLY A 57 4.06 -10.21 14.18
N VAL A 58 2.78 -10.01 14.52
CA VAL A 58 2.00 -8.84 14.10
C VAL A 58 1.98 -7.78 15.21
N VAL A 59 2.18 -6.52 14.84
CA VAL A 59 2.09 -5.38 15.77
C VAL A 59 1.22 -4.28 15.19
N ASN A 60 0.19 -3.88 15.95
CA ASN A 60 -0.65 -2.73 15.65
C ASN A 60 -0.02 -1.48 16.24
N PHE A 61 0.27 -0.49 15.41
CA PHE A 61 0.83 0.79 15.83
C PHE A 61 -0.22 1.90 15.77
N LYS A 62 -0.12 2.81 16.73
CA LYS A 62 -0.88 4.07 16.72
C LYS A 62 0.01 5.23 17.11
N ALA A 63 -0.06 6.31 16.33
CA ALA A 63 0.65 7.55 16.55
C ALA A 63 -0.31 8.71 16.73
N THR A 64 0.02 9.59 17.67
CA THR A 64 -0.68 10.85 17.89
C THR A 64 0.32 11.97 18.09
N ALA A 65 0.02 13.15 17.57
CA ALA A 65 0.85 14.35 17.72
C ALA A 65 -0.01 15.61 17.54
N ASP A 66 0.41 16.70 18.19
CA ASP A 66 -0.21 18.02 17.99
C ASP A 66 0.24 18.60 16.64
N ASN A 67 -0.60 19.45 16.04
CA ASN A 67 -0.31 20.16 14.78
C ASN A 67 0.09 19.24 13.61
N THR A 68 -0.50 18.04 13.56
CA THR A 68 -0.19 17.00 12.56
C THR A 68 -1.34 16.82 11.58
N ILE A 69 -1.00 16.64 10.32
CA ILE A 69 -1.92 16.38 9.20
C ILE A 69 -1.88 14.89 8.83
N SER A 70 -0.70 14.28 8.87
CA SER A 70 -0.53 12.87 8.54
C SER A 70 0.68 12.26 9.26
N TYR A 71 0.71 10.93 9.30
CA TYR A 71 1.82 10.17 9.82
C TYR A 71 2.42 9.28 8.74
N LYS A 72 3.70 8.99 8.91
CA LYS A 72 4.42 8.01 8.11
C LYS A 72 5.26 7.14 9.03
N TYR A 73 5.07 5.84 8.96
CA TYR A 73 5.87 4.86 9.67
C TYR A 73 7.04 4.44 8.79
N VAL A 74 8.23 4.39 9.36
CA VAL A 74 9.45 3.99 8.66
C VAL A 74 10.06 2.79 9.39
N PHE A 75 10.16 1.69 8.66
CA PHE A 75 10.75 0.43 9.12
C PHE A 75 11.52 -0.22 7.97
N ASP A 76 12.76 -0.62 8.23
CA ASP A 76 13.66 -1.27 7.26
C ASP A 76 13.75 -0.56 5.89
N GLY A 77 13.75 0.78 5.92
CA GLY A 77 13.79 1.60 4.71
C GLY A 77 12.45 1.74 3.98
N VAL A 78 11.42 1.00 4.39
CA VAL A 78 10.06 1.11 3.86
C VAL A 78 9.27 2.17 4.61
N GLU A 79 8.52 2.98 3.85
CA GLU A 79 7.65 4.01 4.39
C GLU A 79 6.18 3.60 4.20
N THR A 80 5.40 3.61 5.29
CA THR A 80 3.96 3.35 5.26
C THR A 80 3.21 4.60 5.70
N VAL A 81 2.40 5.17 4.81
CA VAL A 81 1.58 6.35 5.11
C VAL A 81 0.38 5.92 5.94
N ALA A 82 0.11 6.65 7.02
CA ALA A 82 -1.03 6.42 7.91
C ALA A 82 -1.70 7.76 8.21
N LEU A 83 -2.73 8.12 7.45
CA LEU A 83 -3.43 9.40 7.64
C LEU A 83 -4.12 9.48 9.01
N SER A 84 -4.69 8.37 9.48
CA SER A 84 -5.29 8.25 10.82
C SER A 84 -4.26 8.13 11.94
N GLY A 85 -2.99 7.92 11.60
CA GLY A 85 -1.94 7.57 12.55
C GLY A 85 -1.95 6.09 12.97
N GLU A 86 -2.80 5.25 12.41
CA GLU A 86 -2.87 3.81 12.73
C GLU A 86 -2.34 2.97 11.56
N THR A 87 -1.55 1.93 11.86
CA THR A 87 -1.07 0.97 10.87
C THR A 87 -0.73 -0.37 11.54
N SER A 88 -0.59 -1.44 10.76
CA SER A 88 -0.15 -2.75 11.22
C SER A 88 1.11 -3.16 10.46
N ILE A 89 2.12 -3.66 11.16
CA ILE A 89 3.36 -4.19 10.55
C ILE A 89 3.53 -5.65 10.98
N SER A 90 3.83 -6.51 10.00
CA SER A 90 4.07 -7.94 10.18
C SER A 90 5.58 -8.23 10.15
N PHE A 91 6.07 -8.90 11.19
CA PHE A 91 7.46 -9.31 11.35
C PHE A 91 7.59 -10.83 11.20
N SER A 92 8.37 -11.29 10.23
CA SER A 92 8.52 -12.72 9.92
C SER A 92 9.91 -13.29 10.23
N SER A 93 10.82 -12.51 10.84
CA SER A 93 12.10 -13.06 11.29
C SER A 93 11.87 -14.00 12.47
N LEU A 94 12.18 -15.28 12.29
CA LEU A 94 11.95 -16.30 13.30
C LEU A 94 12.66 -15.97 14.63
N GLY A 95 11.98 -16.27 15.73
CA GLY A 95 12.45 -16.01 17.08
C GLY A 95 12.03 -14.65 17.63
N LEU A 96 12.62 -14.29 18.77
CA LEU A 96 12.43 -12.99 19.41
C LEU A 96 13.43 -11.99 18.82
N ASN A 97 12.92 -10.95 18.18
CA ASN A 97 13.73 -9.94 17.52
C ASN A 97 13.30 -8.53 17.95
N SER A 98 14.27 -7.61 18.04
CA SER A 98 14.03 -6.21 18.40
C SER A 98 14.01 -5.34 17.14
N TYR A 99 12.95 -4.57 16.95
CA TYR A 99 12.75 -3.71 15.78
C TYR A 99 12.63 -2.25 16.19
N THR A 100 13.30 -1.37 15.45
CA THR A 100 13.19 0.09 15.64
C THR A 100 12.20 0.65 14.63
N ILE A 101 11.13 1.26 15.13
CA ILE A 101 10.08 1.88 14.32
C ILE A 101 10.18 3.39 14.48
N THR A 102 10.25 4.11 13.36
CA THR A 102 10.30 5.57 13.37
C THR A 102 9.00 6.13 12.80
N VAL A 103 8.34 7.01 13.55
CA VAL A 103 7.19 7.78 13.06
C VAL A 103 7.66 9.16 12.67
N VAL A 104 7.27 9.58 11.46
CA VAL A 104 7.35 10.94 10.96
C VAL A 104 5.95 11.54 11.00
N ALA A 105 5.75 12.53 11.87
CA ALA A 105 4.53 13.35 11.89
C ALA A 105 4.74 14.55 10.95
N ALA A 106 3.84 14.76 10.00
CA ALA A 106 3.89 15.86 9.05
C ALA A 106 2.83 16.92 9.36
N GLY A 107 3.24 18.19 9.45
CA GLY A 107 2.41 19.35 9.73
C GLY A 107 2.24 20.27 8.50
N THR A 108 1.80 21.50 8.74
CA THR A 108 1.56 22.49 7.67
C THR A 108 2.84 22.83 6.91
N ALA A 109 2.72 23.16 5.62
CA ALA A 109 3.85 23.52 4.76
C ALA A 109 5.00 22.47 4.71
N GLY A 110 4.71 21.21 5.05
CA GLY A 110 5.69 20.11 5.00
C GLY A 110 6.69 20.07 6.15
N VAL A 111 6.54 20.90 7.19
CA VAL A 111 7.38 20.74 8.38
C VAL A 111 7.03 19.44 9.09
N SER A 112 8.04 18.73 9.57
CA SER A 112 7.85 17.43 10.20
C SER A 112 8.63 17.31 11.50
N SER A 113 8.24 16.35 12.33
CA SER A 113 9.00 15.92 13.50
C SER A 113 8.93 14.42 13.61
N THR A 114 9.93 13.81 14.25
CA THR A 114 10.07 12.36 14.30
C THR A 114 10.21 11.84 15.72
N LYS A 115 9.81 10.60 15.94
CA LYS A 115 10.06 9.85 17.16
C LYS A 115 10.23 8.37 16.82
N SER A 116 11.11 7.69 17.53
CA SER A 116 11.32 6.25 17.37
C SER A 116 11.01 5.50 18.65
N ILE A 117 10.53 4.27 18.51
CA ILE A 117 10.39 3.29 19.59
C ILE A 117 11.06 1.98 19.18
N GLN A 118 11.40 1.16 20.17
CA GLN A 118 11.83 -0.21 19.96
C GLN A 118 10.72 -1.16 20.43
N VAL A 119 10.46 -2.21 19.66
CA VAL A 119 9.53 -3.28 20.00
C VAL A 119 10.25 -4.63 19.93
N ASP A 120 10.01 -5.50 20.91
CA ASP A 120 10.51 -6.87 20.92
C ASP A 120 9.37 -7.79 20.50
N VAL A 121 9.50 -8.45 19.36
CA VAL A 121 8.42 -9.21 18.74
C VAL A 121 8.84 -10.66 18.53
N LEU A 122 8.01 -11.59 19.00
CA LEU A 122 8.18 -13.01 18.74
C LEU A 122 7.47 -13.38 17.42
N SER A 123 8.21 -14.02 16.50
CA SER A 123 7.65 -14.67 15.32
C SER A 123 8.03 -16.15 15.31
N THR A 124 7.05 -17.04 15.16
CA THR A 124 7.25 -18.50 15.24
C THR A 124 6.87 -19.24 13.98
N TYR A 125 6.22 -18.57 13.03
CA TYR A 125 5.77 -19.19 11.80
C TYR A 125 6.91 -19.36 10.81
N ALA A 126 7.28 -20.61 10.54
CA ALA A 126 8.13 -20.96 9.41
C ALA A 126 7.24 -21.41 8.24
N PRO A 127 7.18 -20.66 7.12
CA PRO A 127 6.38 -21.05 5.96
C PRO A 127 6.71 -22.47 5.47
N PRO A 128 5.72 -23.33 5.20
CA PRO A 128 5.95 -24.68 4.68
C PRO A 128 6.72 -24.66 3.36
N GLU A 129 7.62 -25.63 3.12
CA GLU A 129 8.38 -25.73 1.86
C GLU A 129 7.48 -25.71 0.62
N ALA A 130 6.31 -26.35 0.70
CA ALA A 130 5.32 -26.35 -0.38
C ALA A 130 4.78 -24.94 -0.71
N LEU A 131 4.63 -24.07 0.30
CA LEU A 131 4.21 -22.68 0.10
C LEU A 131 5.30 -21.90 -0.60
N ILE A 132 6.52 -21.92 -0.07
CA ILE A 132 7.63 -21.13 -0.61
C ILE A 132 8.11 -21.64 -1.98
N SER A 133 8.02 -22.94 -2.23
CA SER A 133 8.28 -23.52 -3.55
C SER A 133 7.24 -23.07 -4.58
N LYS A 134 5.98 -22.96 -4.15
CA LYS A 134 4.91 -22.40 -5.00
C LYS A 134 5.11 -20.90 -5.20
N LEU A 135 5.36 -20.13 -4.15
CA LEU A 135 5.33 -18.68 -4.17
C LEU A 135 6.49 -18.07 -4.96
N TYR A 136 7.72 -18.54 -4.74
CA TYR A 136 8.93 -17.98 -5.35
C TYR A 136 9.91 -19.02 -5.88
N GLY A 137 9.56 -20.32 -5.87
CA GLY A 137 10.38 -21.37 -6.47
C GLY A 137 11.50 -21.92 -5.59
N TYR A 138 11.34 -21.87 -4.26
CA TYR A 138 12.24 -22.57 -3.33
C TYR A 138 12.49 -24.03 -3.73
N ASP A 139 13.75 -24.45 -3.66
CA ASP A 139 14.21 -25.82 -3.84
C ASP A 139 15.06 -26.27 -2.63
N PRO A 140 14.64 -27.28 -1.86
CA PRO A 140 15.40 -27.78 -0.71
C PRO A 140 16.77 -28.37 -1.10
N ALA A 141 16.99 -28.73 -2.37
CA ALA A 141 18.31 -29.14 -2.84
C ALA A 141 19.29 -27.96 -2.98
N THR A 142 18.78 -26.73 -3.09
CA THR A 142 19.58 -25.50 -3.21
C THR A 142 19.02 -24.38 -2.31
N PRO A 143 19.00 -24.58 -0.98
CA PRO A 143 18.22 -23.74 -0.06
C PRO A 143 18.69 -22.28 0.04
N ASN A 144 19.87 -21.95 -0.50
CA ASN A 144 20.43 -20.60 -0.53
C ASN A 144 20.36 -19.96 -1.93
N ALA A 145 19.75 -20.62 -2.92
CA ALA A 145 19.58 -20.05 -4.25
C ALA A 145 18.58 -18.88 -4.18
N VAL A 146 18.97 -17.75 -4.74
CA VAL A 146 18.04 -16.64 -4.96
C VAL A 146 17.07 -17.06 -6.05
N THR A 147 15.80 -17.14 -5.70
CA THR A 147 14.72 -17.59 -6.58
C THR A 147 13.62 -16.55 -6.59
N SER A 148 12.89 -16.47 -7.70
CA SER A 148 11.70 -15.65 -7.80
C SER A 148 10.69 -16.31 -8.72
N ARG A 149 9.42 -15.90 -8.59
CA ARG A 149 8.36 -16.34 -9.49
C ARG A 149 7.41 -15.20 -9.81
N THR A 150 7.02 -15.17 -11.08
CA THR A 150 6.08 -14.20 -11.62
C THR A 150 4.67 -14.77 -11.56
N TRP A 151 3.73 -13.91 -11.15
CA TRP A 151 2.31 -14.18 -11.05
C TRP A 151 1.52 -13.11 -11.77
N LYS A 152 0.29 -13.45 -12.17
CA LYS A 152 -0.70 -12.53 -12.73
C LYS A 152 -2.10 -12.93 -12.30
N ILE A 153 -3.07 -12.04 -12.50
CA ILE A 153 -4.49 -12.38 -12.38
C ILE A 153 -4.86 -13.46 -13.40
N GLN A 154 -5.59 -14.48 -12.98
CA GLN A 154 -6.00 -15.59 -13.82
C GLN A 154 -7.27 -15.26 -14.62
N SER A 155 -7.15 -14.32 -15.56
CA SER A 155 -8.28 -13.74 -16.32
C SER A 155 -9.12 -14.75 -17.10
N VAL A 156 -8.55 -15.90 -17.47
CA VAL A 156 -9.24 -16.98 -18.21
C VAL A 156 -10.09 -17.90 -17.31
N LYS A 157 -10.20 -17.62 -16.01
CA LYS A 157 -11.06 -18.34 -15.06
C LYS A 157 -12.18 -17.42 -14.57
N ALA A 158 -13.40 -17.93 -14.54
CA ALA A 158 -14.52 -17.19 -13.93
C ALA A 158 -14.28 -17.03 -12.42
N GLY A 159 -14.67 -15.87 -11.87
CA GLY A 159 -14.46 -15.54 -10.46
C GLY A 159 -13.01 -15.25 -10.08
N HIS A 160 -12.14 -14.95 -11.05
CA HIS A 160 -10.76 -14.56 -10.77
C HIS A 160 -10.63 -13.22 -10.03
N PHE A 161 -11.67 -12.40 -10.07
CA PHE A 161 -11.78 -11.11 -9.40
C PHE A 161 -13.21 -10.94 -8.92
N GLY A 162 -13.38 -10.45 -7.70
CA GLY A 162 -14.70 -10.15 -7.18
C GLY A 162 -14.68 -9.81 -5.71
N LEU A 163 -15.88 -9.69 -5.13
CA LEU A 163 -16.05 -9.27 -3.75
C LEU A 163 -17.12 -10.10 -3.02
N GLY A 164 -17.03 -10.12 -1.70
CA GLY A 164 -17.97 -10.79 -0.81
C GLY A 164 -17.95 -10.19 0.60
N PRO A 165 -18.69 -10.82 1.54
CA PRO A 165 -18.72 -10.36 2.93
C PRO A 165 -17.35 -10.50 3.59
N ILE A 166 -17.04 -9.59 4.51
CA ILE A 166 -15.87 -9.70 5.39
C ILE A 166 -15.92 -11.00 6.19
N GLY A 167 -14.83 -11.77 6.14
CA GLY A 167 -14.75 -13.09 6.77
C GLY A 167 -15.57 -14.16 6.06
N GLY A 168 -16.05 -13.89 4.84
CA GLY A 168 -16.79 -14.85 4.02
C GLY A 168 -15.98 -16.11 3.70
N SER A 169 -16.68 -17.22 3.46
CA SER A 169 -16.05 -18.51 3.07
C SER A 169 -16.38 -18.92 1.63
N THR A 170 -17.17 -18.10 0.93
CA THR A 170 -17.50 -18.29 -0.49
C THR A 170 -16.78 -17.22 -1.28
N PRO A 171 -15.74 -17.57 -2.08
CA PRO A 171 -15.05 -16.61 -2.91
C PRO A 171 -16.02 -15.88 -3.86
N THR A 172 -15.89 -14.56 -3.96
CA THR A 172 -16.66 -13.72 -4.91
C THR A 172 -18.19 -13.81 -4.78
N GLU A 173 -18.72 -14.02 -3.56
CA GLU A 173 -20.14 -14.30 -3.30
C GLU A 173 -21.11 -13.24 -3.84
N TRP A 174 -20.77 -11.95 -3.74
CA TRP A 174 -21.66 -10.86 -4.12
C TRP A 174 -21.45 -10.37 -5.55
N TYR A 175 -20.22 -10.44 -6.02
CA TYR A 175 -19.88 -10.19 -7.41
C TYR A 175 -18.68 -11.05 -7.79
N SER A 176 -18.81 -11.71 -8.94
CA SER A 176 -17.84 -12.65 -9.51
C SER A 176 -17.66 -12.32 -10.97
N ALA A 177 -16.47 -11.82 -11.34
CA ALA A 177 -16.18 -11.43 -12.71
C ALA A 177 -16.23 -12.65 -13.65
N GLY A 178 -16.88 -12.49 -14.79
CA GLY A 178 -16.80 -13.42 -15.91
C GLY A 178 -15.38 -13.53 -16.47
N ILE A 179 -15.16 -14.54 -17.30
CA ILE A 179 -13.89 -14.71 -18.04
C ILE A 179 -13.60 -13.43 -18.83
N GLU A 180 -12.40 -12.88 -18.66
CA GLU A 180 -11.92 -11.66 -19.33
C GLU A 180 -12.80 -10.40 -19.12
N GLU A 181 -13.68 -10.37 -18.11
CA GLU A 181 -14.64 -9.26 -17.94
C GLU A 181 -13.94 -7.90 -17.70
N LYS A 182 -12.74 -7.91 -17.13
CA LYS A 182 -11.94 -6.71 -16.86
C LYS A 182 -10.79 -6.52 -17.86
N ALA A 183 -10.94 -7.01 -19.09
CA ALA A 183 -9.93 -6.81 -20.11
C ALA A 183 -9.75 -5.32 -20.45
N GLY A 184 -8.51 -4.82 -20.39
CA GLY A 184 -8.16 -3.45 -20.76
C GLY A 184 -8.54 -2.38 -19.73
N VAL A 185 -8.63 -2.73 -18.45
CA VAL A 185 -8.86 -1.78 -17.35
C VAL A 185 -7.64 -1.54 -16.45
N GLY A 186 -6.46 -2.05 -16.85
CA GLY A 186 -5.20 -1.96 -16.10
C GLY A 186 -5.05 -3.01 -15.00
N MET A 187 -5.10 -4.30 -15.36
CA MET A 187 -5.02 -5.37 -14.34
C MET A 187 -4.45 -6.70 -14.88
N TYR A 188 -4.78 -7.09 -16.12
CA TYR A 188 -4.47 -8.44 -16.62
C TYR A 188 -3.07 -8.58 -17.23
N ASP A 189 -2.51 -7.50 -17.77
CA ASP A 189 -1.15 -7.47 -18.30
C ASP A 189 -0.10 -7.22 -17.21
N ASP A 190 -0.51 -6.76 -16.03
CA ASP A 190 0.39 -6.57 -14.91
C ASP A 190 0.98 -7.87 -14.35
N ARG A 191 2.13 -7.76 -13.67
CA ARG A 191 2.86 -8.88 -13.07
C ARG A 191 3.30 -8.61 -11.65
N PHE A 192 3.07 -9.58 -10.78
CA PHE A 192 3.56 -9.61 -9.40
C PHE A 192 4.74 -10.58 -9.31
N VAL A 193 5.87 -10.16 -8.79
CA VAL A 193 7.06 -11.00 -8.64
C VAL A 193 7.38 -11.14 -7.16
N PHE A 194 7.30 -12.37 -6.65
CA PHE A 194 7.76 -12.70 -5.30
C PHE A 194 9.16 -13.29 -5.39
N SER A 195 10.10 -12.71 -4.62
CA SER A 195 11.48 -13.16 -4.53
C SER A 195 11.80 -13.78 -3.17
N SER A 196 12.74 -14.71 -3.14
CA SER A 196 13.13 -15.46 -1.93
C SER A 196 13.76 -14.61 -0.82
N ASP A 197 14.16 -13.38 -1.13
CA ASP A 197 14.72 -12.41 -0.18
C ASP A 197 13.66 -11.51 0.49
N GLY A 198 12.38 -11.74 0.19
CA GLY A 198 11.27 -10.92 0.69
C GLY A 198 10.93 -9.74 -0.21
N THR A 199 11.55 -9.60 -1.38
CA THR A 199 11.20 -8.53 -2.35
C THR A 199 9.91 -8.85 -3.09
N PHE A 200 9.02 -7.86 -3.18
CA PHE A 200 7.82 -7.86 -4.03
C PHE A 200 7.97 -6.80 -5.11
N THR A 201 7.90 -7.19 -6.39
CA THR A 201 7.90 -6.24 -7.50
C THR A 201 6.55 -6.29 -8.21
N TYR A 202 5.99 -5.12 -8.49
CA TYR A 202 4.79 -4.98 -9.30
C TYR A 202 5.13 -4.26 -10.61
N VAL A 203 5.07 -5.01 -11.72
CA VAL A 203 5.15 -4.48 -13.08
C VAL A 203 3.73 -4.16 -13.52
N THR A 204 3.39 -2.88 -13.55
CA THR A 204 2.07 -2.32 -13.88
C THR A 204 1.84 -2.22 -15.39
N ASN A 205 2.91 -2.19 -16.18
CA ASN A 205 2.87 -1.83 -17.60
C ASN A 205 2.26 -0.44 -17.89
N GLY A 206 2.26 0.45 -16.88
CA GLY A 206 1.94 1.86 -17.01
C GLY A 206 0.59 2.28 -16.44
N ASP A 207 -0.30 1.35 -16.11
CA ASP A 207 -1.54 1.62 -15.41
C ASP A 207 -1.97 0.49 -14.47
N ILE A 208 -2.92 0.80 -13.59
CA ILE A 208 -3.48 -0.12 -12.60
C ILE A 208 -5.00 0.08 -12.47
N PHE A 209 -5.66 -0.84 -11.79
CA PHE A 209 -7.08 -0.81 -11.48
C PHE A 209 -7.30 -0.64 -9.97
N GLY A 210 -8.28 0.15 -9.56
CA GLY A 210 -8.56 0.31 -8.13
C GLY A 210 -9.84 1.04 -7.78
N ARG A 211 -10.02 1.29 -6.48
CA ARG A 211 -11.26 1.79 -5.88
C ARG A 211 -11.14 3.22 -5.42
N SER A 212 -12.15 4.02 -5.72
CA SER A 212 -12.33 5.36 -5.14
C SER A 212 -12.98 5.28 -3.74
N PRO A 213 -12.57 6.11 -2.77
CA PRO A 213 -11.52 7.13 -2.87
C PRO A 213 -10.11 6.61 -2.55
N HIS A 214 -9.96 5.34 -2.16
CA HIS A 214 -8.71 4.75 -1.68
C HIS A 214 -7.52 4.99 -2.63
N ILE A 215 -7.65 4.60 -3.90
CA ILE A 215 -6.56 4.73 -4.88
C ILE A 215 -6.07 6.18 -5.01
N VAL A 216 -6.97 7.17 -4.96
CA VAL A 216 -6.62 8.59 -5.09
C VAL A 216 -6.02 9.14 -3.80
N ASN A 217 -6.58 8.73 -2.66
CA ASN A 217 -6.12 9.21 -1.35
C ASN A 217 -4.74 8.68 -1.02
N ASP A 218 -4.49 7.41 -1.32
CA ASP A 218 -3.32 6.69 -0.83
C ASP A 218 -2.18 6.71 -1.86
N LEU A 219 -2.49 6.67 -3.16
CA LEU A 219 -1.49 6.75 -4.25
C LEU A 219 -1.32 8.17 -4.79
N GLY A 220 -2.05 9.15 -4.23
CA GLY A 220 -2.08 10.54 -4.67
C GLY A 220 -2.97 10.75 -5.89
N PRO A 221 -3.31 11.99 -6.27
CA PRO A 221 -4.17 12.27 -7.41
C PRO A 221 -3.45 12.10 -8.75
N ASN A 222 -4.18 11.63 -9.76
CA ASN A 222 -3.70 11.54 -11.14
C ASN A 222 -4.73 12.17 -12.11
N THR A 223 -4.22 12.61 -13.26
CA THR A 223 -5.02 13.13 -14.39
C THR A 223 -5.35 12.05 -15.43
N ALA A 224 -4.75 10.87 -15.32
CA ALA A 224 -5.03 9.69 -16.14
C ALA A 224 -5.94 8.68 -15.39
N GLY A 225 -6.65 7.85 -16.15
CA GLY A 225 -7.65 6.90 -15.66
C GLY A 225 -9.08 7.40 -15.81
N SER A 226 -10.04 6.48 -15.75
CA SER A 226 -11.47 6.75 -15.91
C SER A 226 -12.29 6.18 -14.76
N ALA A 227 -13.12 7.04 -14.16
CA ALA A 227 -14.05 6.61 -13.13
C ALA A 227 -15.22 5.82 -13.74
N ASN A 228 -15.52 4.66 -13.16
CA ASN A 228 -16.66 3.82 -13.48
C ASN A 228 -17.35 3.38 -12.18
N GLY A 229 -18.37 4.13 -11.77
CA GLY A 229 -18.98 3.93 -10.46
C GLY A 229 -17.97 4.18 -9.33
N ALA A 230 -17.71 3.16 -8.52
CA ALA A 230 -16.70 3.21 -7.45
C ALA A 230 -15.30 2.83 -7.92
N ASP A 231 -15.16 2.35 -9.16
CA ASP A 231 -13.89 1.92 -9.72
C ASP A 231 -13.19 3.06 -10.47
N ILE A 232 -11.86 2.99 -10.52
CA ILE A 232 -11.00 3.83 -11.35
C ILE A 232 -10.17 2.89 -12.23
N GLU A 233 -10.45 2.91 -13.52
CA GLU A 233 -9.84 2.07 -14.56
C GLU A 233 -8.64 2.77 -15.20
N ASN A 234 -7.63 1.99 -15.61
CA ASN A 234 -6.43 2.48 -16.32
C ASN A 234 -5.75 3.67 -15.61
N TYR A 235 -5.66 3.59 -14.28
CA TYR A 235 -5.04 4.60 -13.45
C TYR A 235 -3.53 4.59 -13.67
N ALA A 236 -2.97 5.63 -14.27
CA ALA A 236 -1.54 5.57 -14.61
C ALA A 236 -0.68 5.43 -13.35
N PHE A 237 0.19 4.42 -13.35
CA PHE A 237 1.06 4.11 -12.23
C PHE A 237 2.33 3.48 -12.76
N ALA A 238 3.46 3.76 -12.10
CA ALA A 238 4.75 3.23 -12.52
C ALA A 238 5.01 1.89 -11.84
N ASP A 239 5.86 1.07 -12.46
CA ASP A 239 6.40 -0.13 -11.81
C ASP A 239 7.12 0.24 -10.52
N TYR A 240 7.02 -0.64 -9.52
CA TYR A 240 7.61 -0.40 -8.21
C TYR A 240 8.04 -1.69 -7.54
N THR A 241 8.89 -1.52 -6.53
CA THR A 241 9.39 -2.60 -5.67
C THR A 241 9.14 -2.24 -4.22
N GLU A 242 8.60 -3.21 -3.49
CA GLU A 242 8.32 -3.19 -2.07
C GLU A 242 8.81 -4.51 -1.46
N SER A 243 8.45 -4.77 -0.20
CA SER A 243 8.73 -6.02 0.48
C SER A 243 7.44 -6.78 0.78
N TYR A 244 7.57 -8.06 1.06
CA TYR A 244 6.50 -8.88 1.60
C TYR A 244 6.99 -9.78 2.73
N THR A 245 6.08 -10.16 3.62
CA THR A 245 6.31 -11.14 4.67
C THR A 245 5.24 -12.22 4.65
N LEU A 246 5.58 -13.39 5.19
CA LEU A 246 4.66 -14.51 5.39
C LEU A 246 4.47 -14.75 6.88
N THR A 247 3.22 -14.75 7.33
CA THR A 247 2.84 -15.07 8.71
C THR A 247 1.66 -16.05 8.72
N ALA A 248 1.35 -16.63 9.89
CA ALA A 248 0.15 -17.45 10.04
C ALA A 248 -0.57 -17.23 11.39
N PRO A 249 -1.02 -16.00 11.68
CA PRO A 249 -1.80 -15.72 12.89
C PRO A 249 -3.03 -16.64 12.96
N GLY A 250 -3.22 -17.33 14.09
CA GLY A 250 -4.32 -18.29 14.24
C GLY A 250 -4.30 -19.47 13.26
N GLY A 251 -3.16 -19.73 12.59
CA GLY A 251 -3.02 -20.77 11.57
C GLY A 251 -3.50 -20.37 10.17
N VAL A 252 -3.88 -19.11 9.95
CA VAL A 252 -4.31 -18.58 8.66
C VAL A 252 -3.12 -17.96 7.95
N GLU A 253 -2.70 -18.51 6.81
CA GLU A 253 -1.52 -18.03 6.07
C GLU A 253 -1.79 -16.65 5.44
N ILE A 254 -0.98 -15.65 5.78
CA ILE A 254 -1.11 -14.27 5.30
C ILE A 254 0.17 -13.85 4.57
N ILE A 255 0.01 -13.26 3.38
CA ILE A 255 1.01 -12.45 2.70
C ILE A 255 0.77 -10.99 3.12
N SER A 256 1.71 -10.37 3.82
CA SER A 256 1.64 -8.93 4.11
C SER A 256 2.57 -8.19 3.16
N LEU A 257 2.04 -7.24 2.38
CA LEU A 257 2.84 -6.39 1.49
C LEU A 257 3.15 -5.06 2.18
N SER A 258 4.32 -4.50 1.94
CA SER A 258 4.73 -3.23 2.54
C SER A 258 4.29 -2.00 1.74
N GLY A 259 4.31 -0.83 2.38
CA GLY A 259 3.91 0.42 1.74
C GLY A 259 2.46 0.34 1.26
N ASN A 260 2.23 0.74 0.01
CA ASN A 260 0.93 0.65 -0.64
C ASN A 260 0.87 -0.50 -1.66
N ALA A 261 1.71 -1.53 -1.51
CA ALA A 261 1.73 -2.65 -2.44
C ALA A 261 0.41 -3.45 -2.42
N PHE A 262 0.00 -3.97 -3.58
CA PHE A 262 -1.28 -4.66 -3.72
C PHE A 262 -1.24 -5.71 -4.83
N ILE A 263 -2.29 -6.52 -4.92
CA ILE A 263 -2.46 -7.56 -5.94
C ILE A 263 -3.72 -7.24 -6.77
N GLY A 264 -3.54 -6.86 -8.03
CA GLY A 264 -4.58 -6.75 -9.05
C GLY A 264 -5.46 -5.51 -8.97
N TYR A 265 -6.13 -5.30 -7.84
CA TYR A 265 -7.06 -4.17 -7.64
C TYR A 265 -6.72 -3.43 -6.34
N TYR A 266 -6.47 -2.13 -6.45
CA TYR A 266 -6.17 -1.30 -5.29
C TYR A 266 -7.45 -0.98 -4.51
N SER A 267 -7.67 -1.70 -3.41
CA SER A 267 -8.82 -1.52 -2.51
C SER A 267 -8.50 -0.71 -1.24
N GLY A 268 -7.27 -0.20 -1.12
CA GLY A 268 -6.74 0.34 0.14
C GLY A 268 -6.54 -0.78 1.17
N GLY A 269 -6.79 -0.47 2.44
CA GLY A 269 -6.78 -1.49 3.51
C GLY A 269 -5.43 -1.60 4.20
N ASN A 270 -5.17 -2.80 4.74
CA ASN A 270 -3.95 -3.10 5.48
C ASN A 270 -2.89 -3.83 4.65
N HIS A 271 -3.14 -4.02 3.34
CA HIS A 271 -2.25 -4.71 2.41
C HIS A 271 -1.89 -6.16 2.84
N GLN A 272 -2.76 -6.78 3.64
CA GLN A 272 -2.66 -8.18 4.03
C GLN A 272 -3.60 -9.03 3.18
N TYR A 273 -3.05 -10.13 2.66
CA TYR A 273 -3.73 -11.07 1.78
C TYR A 273 -3.71 -12.45 2.43
N GLU A 274 -4.88 -12.92 2.85
CA GLU A 274 -5.05 -14.33 3.23
C GLU A 274 -4.88 -15.21 2.01
N ILE A 275 -4.06 -16.26 2.15
CA ILE A 275 -4.00 -17.36 1.19
C ILE A 275 -5.15 -18.31 1.51
N PHE A 276 -6.28 -18.09 0.84
CA PHE A 276 -7.50 -18.85 1.08
C PHE A 276 -7.44 -20.27 0.49
N GLU A 277 -6.85 -20.41 -0.69
CA GLU A 277 -6.63 -21.72 -1.33
C GLU A 277 -5.32 -21.72 -2.12
N ARG A 278 -4.55 -22.80 -2.03
CA ARG A 278 -3.32 -22.99 -2.83
C ARG A 278 -3.07 -24.42 -3.29
N GLU A 279 -4.08 -25.29 -3.25
CA GLU A 279 -3.93 -26.70 -3.64
C GLU A 279 -3.83 -26.88 -5.17
N THR A 280 -4.49 -26.01 -5.94
CA THR A 280 -4.42 -26.03 -7.39
C THR A 280 -2.98 -25.73 -7.87
N PRO A 281 -2.37 -26.57 -8.74
CA PRO A 281 -1.03 -26.32 -9.25
C PRO A 281 -0.92 -24.94 -9.89
N ASN A 282 0.17 -24.21 -9.58
CA ASN A 282 0.46 -22.88 -10.12
C ASN A 282 -0.60 -21.80 -9.87
N GLU A 283 -1.61 -22.06 -9.02
CA GLU A 283 -2.70 -21.13 -8.74
C GLU A 283 -2.82 -20.90 -7.22
N MET A 284 -3.25 -19.70 -6.83
CA MET A 284 -3.68 -19.37 -5.47
C MET A 284 -4.92 -18.49 -5.51
N ILE A 285 -5.82 -18.69 -4.56
CA ILE A 285 -6.90 -17.78 -4.23
C ILE A 285 -6.44 -16.95 -3.03
N VAL A 286 -6.38 -15.65 -3.20
CA VAL A 286 -6.03 -14.71 -2.12
C VAL A 286 -7.16 -13.74 -1.84
N ARG A 287 -7.23 -13.26 -0.59
CA ARG A 287 -8.28 -12.35 -0.12
C ARG A 287 -7.73 -11.22 0.72
N THR A 288 -8.24 -10.00 0.52
CA THR A 288 -7.93 -8.84 1.37
C THR A 288 -9.20 -8.06 1.73
N THR A 289 -9.24 -7.45 2.91
CA THR A 289 -10.32 -6.54 3.33
C THR A 289 -9.98 -5.12 2.89
N ASP A 290 -10.95 -4.39 2.31
CA ASP A 290 -10.74 -3.04 1.83
C ASP A 290 -10.55 -1.98 2.93
N GLY A 291 -10.08 -0.79 2.52
CA GLY A 291 -9.75 0.30 3.43
C GLY A 291 -10.95 0.87 4.19
N THR A 292 -12.13 0.82 3.59
CA THR A 292 -13.39 1.02 4.30
C THR A 292 -13.96 -0.36 4.53
N PRO A 293 -13.75 -1.02 5.69
CA PRO A 293 -13.97 -2.44 5.88
C PRO A 293 -15.44 -2.81 5.68
N GLU A 294 -15.82 -2.96 4.42
CA GLU A 294 -17.15 -3.23 3.90
C GLU A 294 -17.12 -4.54 3.09
N PHE A 295 -16.01 -4.80 2.38
CA PHE A 295 -15.87 -5.93 1.48
C PHE A 295 -14.54 -6.66 1.67
N ASP A 296 -14.62 -7.99 1.53
CA ASP A 296 -13.44 -8.77 1.17
C ASP A 296 -13.35 -8.88 -0.35
N TRP A 297 -12.18 -8.53 -0.90
CA TRP A 297 -11.83 -8.66 -2.30
C TRP A 297 -11.04 -9.95 -2.52
N TRP A 298 -11.42 -10.68 -3.56
CA TRP A 298 -10.91 -12.01 -3.86
C TRP A 298 -10.23 -12.01 -5.22
N PHE A 299 -9.07 -12.67 -5.27
CA PHE A 299 -8.26 -12.77 -6.48
C PHE A 299 -7.83 -14.21 -6.70
N ILE A 300 -7.95 -14.69 -7.93
CA ILE A 300 -7.25 -15.89 -8.38
C ILE A 300 -6.01 -15.44 -9.13
N ILE A 301 -4.84 -15.80 -8.63
CA ILE A 301 -3.56 -15.56 -9.29
C ILE A 301 -2.98 -16.87 -9.81
N VAL A 302 -2.30 -16.79 -10.95
CA VAL A 302 -1.63 -17.91 -11.61
C VAL A 302 -0.17 -17.55 -11.89
N SER A 303 0.75 -18.49 -11.69
CA SER A 303 2.15 -18.29 -12.02
C SER A 303 2.40 -18.41 -13.52
N GLU A 304 3.32 -17.60 -14.04
CA GLU A 304 3.79 -17.67 -15.44
C GLU A 304 4.93 -18.65 -15.67
#